data_AF-A0A925TKU6-F1
#
_entry.id   AF-A0A925TKU6-F1
#
_cell.length_a   1.000
_cell.length_b   1.000
_cell.length_c   1.000
_cell.angle_alpha   90.00
_cell.angle_beta   90.00
_cell.angle_gamma   90.00
#
_symmetry.space_group_name_H-M   'P 1'
#
loop_
_entity.id
_entity.type
_entity.pdbx_description
1 polymer ?
#
loop_
_entity_poly.entity_id
_entity_poly.type
_entity_poly.pdbx_seq_one_letter_code
_entity_poly.pdbx_strand_id
1 'polypeptide(L)'
;MLFVSAVVSALGLYAMSHSTGAMLFASATVFAFGVTFFWPTMLGYVSERFPKTGALGLAIMGGAGMLSAGLMVPQIGKFYDQGIAERIPADQTIDVLKAAPAGSELAASWANIQAQAGLESLGKVGILPVILAVIFLALWLVQRRSPATPHA
;
A
#
# COMPACT_ATOMS: atom_id res chain seq x y z
N MET A 1 12.49 -14.43 2.03
CA MET A 1 11.86 -13.36 2.84
C MET A 1 10.98 -12.44 2.01
N LEU A 2 11.42 -11.96 0.83
CA LEU A 2 10.62 -11.11 -0.07
C LEU A 2 9.18 -11.56 -0.34
N PHE A 3 8.97 -12.83 -0.68
CA PHE A 3 7.62 -13.36 -0.91
C PHE A 3 6.75 -13.29 0.35
N VAL A 4 7.30 -13.68 1.50
CA VAL A 4 6.58 -13.68 2.79
C VAL A 4 6.23 -12.25 3.20
N SER A 5 7.17 -11.31 3.10
CA SER A 5 6.90 -9.90 3.43
C SER A 5 5.88 -9.26 2.49
N ALA A 6 5.90 -9.59 1.20
CA ALA A 6 4.88 -9.16 0.24
C ALA A 6 3.49 -9.69 0.59
N VAL A 7 3.37 -10.97 0.94
CA VAL A 7 2.10 -11.60 1.35
C VAL A 7 1.58 -10.98 2.64
N VAL A 8 2.44 -10.81 3.66
CA VAL A 8 2.05 -10.19 4.94
C VAL A 8 1.59 -8.74 4.74
N SER A 9 2.28 -7.98 3.88
CA SER A 9 1.86 -6.62 3.52
C SER A 9 0.49 -6.61 2.83
N ALA A 10 0.27 -7.50 1.86
CA ALA A 10 -1.01 -7.60 1.16
C ALA A 10 -2.15 -7.98 2.11
N LEU A 11 -1.93 -8.96 3.00
CA LEU A 11 -2.90 -9.37 4.00
C LEU A 11 -3.21 -8.26 5.01
N GLY A 12 -2.19 -7.55 5.48
CA GLY A 12 -2.38 -6.41 6.40
C GLY A 12 -3.20 -5.29 5.76
N LEU A 13 -2.89 -4.93 4.51
CA LEU A 13 -3.62 -3.87 3.81
C LEU A 13 -5.06 -4.28 3.47
N TYR A 14 -5.28 -5.53 3.09
CA TYR A 14 -6.61 -6.10 2.90
C TYR A 14 -7.42 -6.12 4.21
N ALA A 15 -6.79 -6.50 5.33
CA ALA A 15 -7.43 -6.46 6.64
C ALA A 15 -7.78 -5.01 7.03
N MET A 16 -6.91 -4.04 6.76
CA MET A 16 -7.19 -2.62 6.99
C MET A 16 -8.38 -2.11 6.17
N SER A 17 -8.53 -2.52 4.91
CA SER A 17 -9.65 -2.04 4.08
C SER A 17 -11.02 -2.56 4.55
N HIS A 18 -11.06 -3.57 5.42
CA HIS A 18 -12.29 -4.16 5.96
C HIS A 18 -12.47 -3.92 7.48
N SER A 19 -11.50 -3.30 8.14
CA SER A 19 -11.50 -3.12 9.60
C SER A 19 -11.78 -1.68 9.99
N THR A 20 -12.58 -1.48 11.04
CA THR A 20 -12.85 -0.16 11.63
C THR A 20 -12.47 -0.13 13.10
N GLY A 21 -12.44 1.08 13.69
CA GLY A 21 -12.17 1.26 15.12
C GLY A 21 -10.81 0.72 15.57
N ALA A 22 -10.77 0.07 16.74
CA ALA A 22 -9.52 -0.46 17.31
C ALA A 22 -8.84 -1.53 16.43
N MET A 23 -9.63 -2.31 15.68
CA MET A 23 -9.10 -3.39 14.83
C MET A 23 -8.34 -2.87 13.60
N LEU A 24 -8.62 -1.63 13.19
CA LEU A 24 -7.85 -0.95 12.14
C LEU A 24 -6.38 -0.81 12.54
N PHE A 25 -6.09 -0.47 13.80
CA PHE A 25 -4.72 -0.32 14.30
C PHE A 25 -3.96 -1.65 14.37
N ALA A 26 -4.65 -2.72 14.76
CA ALA A 26 -4.08 -4.07 14.72
C ALA A 26 -3.73 -4.48 13.29
N SER A 27 -4.64 -4.24 12.34
CA SER A 27 -4.41 -4.50 10.91
C SER A 27 -3.28 -3.64 10.34
N ALA A 28 -3.19 -2.37 10.74
CA ALA A 28 -2.10 -1.46 10.36
C ALA A 28 -0.74 -1.93 10.86
N THR A 29 -0.70 -2.57 12.02
CA THR A 29 0.54 -3.15 12.57
C THR A 29 1.01 -4.33 11.72
N VAL A 30 0.09 -5.21 11.29
CA VAL A 30 0.41 -6.32 10.38
C VAL A 30 0.95 -5.79 9.04
N PHE A 31 0.30 -4.77 8.49
CA PHE A 31 0.78 -4.10 7.28
C PHE A 31 2.19 -3.50 7.45
N ALA A 32 2.43 -2.79 8.56
CA ALA A 32 3.72 -2.18 8.86
C ALA A 32 4.84 -3.23 8.99
N PHE A 33 4.58 -4.37 9.64
CA PHE A 33 5.54 -5.48 9.69
C PHE A 33 5.88 -6.01 8.29
N GLY A 34 4.89 -6.16 7.40
CA GLY A 34 5.16 -6.58 6.03
C GLY A 34 6.08 -5.58 5.28
N VAL A 35 5.71 -4.30 5.29
CA VAL A 35 6.40 -3.26 4.51
C VAL A 35 7.82 -2.99 5.03
N THR A 36 8.03 -3.03 6.34
CA THR A 36 9.35 -2.81 6.97
C THR A 36 10.38 -3.86 6.55
N PHE A 37 9.97 -5.11 6.33
CA PHE A 37 10.85 -6.15 5.79
C PHE A 37 10.93 -6.14 4.26
N PHE A 38 9.89 -5.64 3.57
CA PHE A 38 9.86 -5.62 2.11
C PHE A 38 11.00 -4.81 1.50
N TRP A 39 11.23 -3.59 2.01
CA TRP A 39 12.23 -2.69 1.45
C TRP A 39 13.68 -3.19 1.60
N PRO A 40 14.18 -3.55 2.81
CA PRO A 40 15.54 -4.05 2.96
C PRO A 40 15.79 -5.37 2.23
N THR A 41 14.79 -6.26 2.20
CA THR A 41 14.93 -7.54 1.49
C THR A 41 14.90 -7.38 -0.03
N MET A 42 14.23 -6.36 -0.57
CA MET A 42 14.28 -6.03 -2.00
C MET A 42 15.65 -5.49 -2.40
N LEU A 43 16.20 -4.55 -1.62
CA LEU A 43 17.54 -4.03 -1.87
C LEU A 43 18.61 -5.12 -1.73
N GLY A 44 18.50 -5.98 -0.71
CA GLY A 44 19.36 -7.15 -0.53
C GLY A 44 19.34 -8.08 -1.75
N TYR A 45 18.13 -8.43 -2.23
CA TYR A 45 17.98 -9.27 -3.42
C TYR A 45 18.62 -8.67 -4.67
N VAL A 46 18.45 -7.36 -4.91
CA VAL A 46 19.10 -6.68 -6.04
C VAL A 46 20.61 -6.70 -5.90
N SER A 47 21.15 -6.48 -4.69
CA SER A 47 22.59 -6.51 -4.44
C SER A 47 23.22 -7.87 -4.71
N GLU A 48 22.54 -8.96 -4.35
CA GLU A 48 23.00 -10.33 -4.57
C GLU A 48 22.85 -10.76 -6.03
N ARG A 49 21.75 -10.37 -6.69
CA ARG A 49 21.44 -10.84 -8.05
C ARG A 49 22.13 -10.02 -9.14
N PHE A 50 22.40 -8.73 -8.88
CA PHE A 50 23.03 -7.82 -9.83
C PHE A 50 24.29 -7.16 -9.25
N PRO A 51 25.30 -7.95 -8.81
CA PRO A 51 26.48 -7.43 -8.12
C PRO A 51 27.30 -6.47 -8.99
N LYS A 52 27.25 -6.63 -10.32
CA LYS A 52 27.92 -5.75 -11.29
C LYS A 52 27.40 -4.30 -11.27
N THR A 53 26.20 -4.08 -10.74
CA THR A 53 25.61 -2.72 -10.64
C THR A 53 26.06 -1.97 -9.39
N GLY A 54 26.56 -2.68 -8.37
CA GLY A 54 27.15 -2.10 -7.16
C GLY A 54 26.31 -0.98 -6.52
N ALA A 55 26.99 0.08 -6.09
CA ALA A 55 26.36 1.26 -5.48
C ALA A 55 25.40 1.99 -6.44
N LEU A 56 25.68 1.98 -7.74
CA LEU A 56 24.83 2.63 -8.74
C LEU A 56 23.46 1.93 -8.86
N GLY A 57 23.44 0.59 -8.86
CA GLY A 57 22.20 -0.17 -8.87
C GLY A 57 21.34 0.09 -7.64
N LEU A 58 21.96 0.14 -6.46
CA LEU A 58 21.26 0.47 -5.22
C LEU A 58 20.71 1.91 -5.21
N ALA A 59 21.48 2.88 -5.72
CA ALA A 59 21.02 4.27 -5.84
C ALA A 59 19.84 4.40 -6.81
N ILE A 60 19.86 3.68 -7.94
CA ILE A 60 18.74 3.66 -8.90
C ILE A 60 17.50 3.02 -8.28
N MET A 61 17.63 1.91 -7.54
CA MET A 61 16.49 1.30 -6.86
C MET A 61 15.87 2.24 -5.81
N GLY A 62 16.71 2.93 -5.03
CA GLY A 62 16.25 3.95 -4.08
C GLY A 62 15.52 5.10 -4.77
N GLY A 63 16.11 5.66 -5.83
CA GLY A 63 15.52 6.73 -6.62
C GLY A 63 14.21 6.32 -7.30
N ALA A 64 14.15 5.13 -7.88
CA ALA A 64 12.94 4.58 -8.49
C ALA A 64 11.82 4.37 -7.47
N GLY A 65 12.15 3.89 -6.26
CA GLY A 65 11.17 3.78 -5.17
C GLY A 65 10.61 5.13 -4.74
N MET A 66 11.46 6.15 -4.58
CA MET A 66 11.03 7.50 -4.22
C MET A 66 10.20 8.16 -5.33
N LEU A 67 10.60 7.98 -6.60
CA LEU A 67 9.81 8.45 -7.75
C LEU A 67 8.43 7.78 -7.79
N SER A 68 8.39 6.46 -7.60
CA SER A 68 7.14 5.71 -7.55
C SER A 68 6.22 6.22 -6.44
N ALA A 69 6.76 6.49 -5.25
CA ALA A 69 5.99 7.05 -4.14
C ALA A 69 5.46 8.46 -4.48
N GLY A 70 6.31 9.31 -5.08
CA GLY A 70 5.92 10.66 -5.51
C GLY A 70 4.77 10.68 -6.52
N LEU A 71 4.68 9.67 -7.38
CA LEU A 71 3.56 9.51 -8.33
C LEU A 71 2.32 8.87 -7.69
N MET A 72 2.52 7.94 -6.76
CA MET A 72 1.42 7.18 -6.17
C MET A 72 0.67 7.98 -5.10
N VAL A 73 1.34 8.79 -4.28
CA VAL A 73 0.68 9.59 -3.23
C VAL A 73 -0.43 10.51 -3.77
N PRO A 74 -0.23 11.29 -4.85
CA PRO A 74 -1.30 12.07 -5.46
C PRO A 74 -2.44 11.19 -6.01
N GLN A 75 -2.13 10.01 -6.52
CA GLN A 75 -3.14 9.09 -7.04
C GLN A 75 -4.02 8.51 -5.92
N ILE A 76 -3.44 8.21 -4.76
CA ILE A 76 -4.18 7.80 -3.56
C ILE A 76 -5.11 8.93 -3.09
N GLY A 77 -4.65 10.18 -3.16
CA GLY A 77 -5.48 11.36 -2.90
C GLY A 77 -6.70 11.43 -3.82
N LYS A 78 -6.52 11.21 -5.13
CA LYS A 78 -7.64 11.16 -6.08
C LYS A 78 -8.64 10.05 -5.76
N PHE A 79 -8.17 8.86 -5.39
CA PHE A 79 -9.06 7.76 -5.00
C PHE A 79 -9.89 8.10 -3.76
N TYR A 80 -9.27 8.79 -2.80
CA TYR A 80 -9.94 9.27 -1.59
C TYR A 80 -10.97 10.36 -1.91
N ASP A 81 -10.59 11.36 -2.71
CA ASP A 81 -11.49 12.45 -3.12
C ASP A 81 -12.69 11.93 -3.93
N GLN A 82 -12.46 10.97 -4.84
CA GLN A 82 -13.54 10.27 -5.56
C GLN A 82 -14.46 9.51 -4.61
N GLY A 83 -13.90 8.77 -3.65
CA GLY A 83 -14.68 8.04 -2.66
C GLY A 83 -15.52 8.97 -1.78
N ILE A 84 -15.02 10.16 -1.46
CA ILE A 84 -15.80 11.21 -0.79
C ILE A 84 -16.92 11.68 -1.73
N ALA A 85 -16.60 12.06 -2.96
CA ALA A 85 -17.56 12.61 -3.91
C ALA A 85 -18.77 11.70 -4.16
N GLU A 86 -18.56 10.38 -4.23
CA GLU A 86 -19.63 9.39 -4.40
C GLU A 86 -20.56 9.24 -3.18
N ARG A 87 -20.12 9.68 -2.00
CA ARG A 87 -20.83 9.49 -0.72
C ARG A 87 -21.41 10.79 -0.15
N ILE A 88 -21.27 11.90 -0.86
CA ILE A 88 -21.90 13.16 -0.47
C ILE A 88 -23.41 13.08 -0.80
N PRO A 89 -24.29 13.35 0.18
CA PRO A 89 -25.73 13.47 -0.07
C PRO A 89 -26.04 14.60 -1.07
N ALA A 90 -26.99 14.38 -1.98
CA ALA A 90 -27.31 15.35 -3.06
C ALA A 90 -27.81 16.72 -2.54
N ASP A 91 -28.27 16.77 -1.29
CA ASP A 91 -28.72 17.96 -0.56
C ASP A 91 -27.57 18.73 0.13
N GLN A 92 -26.33 18.22 0.09
CA GLN A 92 -25.20 18.80 0.83
C GLN A 92 -23.99 19.06 -0.05
N THR A 93 -23.16 20.03 0.35
CA THR A 93 -21.88 20.32 -0.29
C THR A 93 -20.73 20.03 0.66
N ILE A 94 -19.53 19.79 0.11
CA ILE A 94 -18.31 19.55 0.87
C ILE A 94 -18.05 20.70 1.87
N ASP A 95 -18.32 21.93 1.46
CA ASP A 95 -18.06 23.12 2.27
C ASP A 95 -19.00 23.20 3.48
N VAL A 96 -20.26 22.81 3.32
CA VAL A 96 -21.23 22.72 4.43
C VAL A 96 -20.87 21.61 5.40
N LEU A 97 -20.45 20.44 4.89
CA LEU A 97 -20.01 19.30 5.70
C LEU A 97 -18.73 19.59 6.49
N LYS A 98 -17.76 20.29 5.88
CA LYS A 98 -16.52 20.71 6.55
C LYS A 98 -16.72 21.82 7.57
N ALA A 99 -17.67 22.72 7.32
CA ALA A 99 -17.99 23.82 8.22
C ALA A 99 -18.95 23.43 9.36
N ALA A 100 -19.43 22.18 9.38
CA ALA A 100 -20.35 21.69 10.39
C ALA A 100 -19.74 21.82 11.81
N PRO A 101 -20.49 22.33 12.80
CA PRO A 101 -20.02 22.43 14.17
C PRO A 101 -19.63 21.06 14.74
N ALA A 102 -18.53 21.00 15.48
CA ALA A 102 -18.11 19.78 16.16
C ALA A 102 -19.22 19.26 17.08
N GLY A 103 -19.57 17.98 16.94
CA GLY A 103 -20.64 17.33 17.69
C GLY A 103 -22.04 17.41 17.04
N SER A 104 -22.18 18.10 15.91
CA SER A 104 -23.42 18.05 15.12
C SER A 104 -23.55 16.74 14.33
N GLU A 105 -24.78 16.37 13.96
CA GLU A 105 -25.06 15.19 13.13
C GLU A 105 -24.36 15.27 11.75
N LEU A 106 -24.21 16.47 11.21
CA LEU A 106 -23.48 16.75 9.97
C LEU A 106 -21.96 16.55 10.12
N ALA A 107 -21.38 16.87 11.28
CA ALA A 107 -19.98 16.57 11.54
C ALA A 107 -19.75 15.05 11.67
N ALA A 108 -20.72 14.32 12.24
CA ALA A 108 -20.68 12.86 12.32
C ALA A 108 -20.86 12.21 10.95
N SER A 109 -21.72 12.74 10.07
CA SER A 109 -21.87 12.24 8.69
C SER A 109 -20.59 12.47 7.89
N TRP A 110 -19.96 13.65 8.00
CA TRP A 110 -18.67 13.94 7.37
C TRP A 110 -17.57 12.98 7.82
N ALA A 111 -17.45 12.72 9.12
CA ALA A 111 -16.47 11.77 9.66
C ALA A 111 -16.70 10.34 9.11
N ASN A 112 -17.96 9.90 8.99
CA ASN A 112 -18.29 8.60 8.40
C ASN A 112 -17.95 8.52 6.91
N ILE A 113 -18.22 9.58 6.14
CA ILE A 113 -17.87 9.67 4.71
C ILE A 113 -16.35 9.56 4.53
N GLN A 114 -15.58 10.31 5.31
CA GLN A 114 -14.12 10.27 5.30
C GLN A 114 -13.57 8.88 5.66
N ALA A 115 -14.13 8.26 6.71
CA ALA A 115 -13.72 6.92 7.11
C ALA A 115 -13.96 5.88 6.00
N GLN A 116 -15.15 5.89 5.38
CA GLN A 116 -15.48 4.94 4.32
C GLN A 116 -14.68 5.17 3.03
N ALA A 117 -14.50 6.43 2.63
CA ALA A 117 -13.65 6.79 1.49
C ALA A 117 -12.18 6.37 1.74
N GLY A 118 -11.71 6.48 2.98
CA GLY A 118 -10.41 5.98 3.41
C GLY A 118 -10.27 4.47 3.22
N LEU A 119 -11.23 3.69 3.72
CA LEU A 119 -11.24 2.23 3.59
C LEU A 119 -11.28 1.77 2.12
N GLU A 120 -12.08 2.42 1.28
CA GLU A 120 -12.13 2.11 -0.15
C GLU A 120 -10.80 2.44 -0.84
N SER A 121 -10.20 3.60 -0.53
CA SER A 121 -8.90 3.98 -1.07
C SER A 121 -7.82 2.96 -0.67
N LEU A 122 -7.81 2.49 0.59
CA LEU A 122 -6.93 1.41 1.04
C LEU A 122 -7.15 0.12 0.24
N GLY A 123 -8.40 -0.23 -0.06
CA GLY A 123 -8.74 -1.37 -0.92
C GLY A 123 -8.18 -1.24 -2.34
N LYS A 124 -8.33 -0.05 -2.97
CA LYS A 124 -7.76 0.24 -4.30
C LYS A 124 -6.23 0.15 -4.29
N VAL A 125 -5.57 0.67 -3.25
CA VAL A 125 -4.11 0.59 -3.09
C VAL A 125 -3.67 -0.85 -2.84
N GLY A 126 -4.50 -1.66 -2.17
CA GLY A 126 -4.29 -3.08 -1.90
C GLY A 126 -4.06 -3.96 -3.13
N ILE A 127 -4.47 -3.51 -4.31
CA ILE A 127 -4.27 -4.24 -5.57
C ILE A 127 -2.77 -4.37 -5.89
N LEU A 128 -1.98 -3.31 -5.64
CA LEU A 128 -0.55 -3.28 -5.98
C LEU A 128 0.26 -4.37 -5.25
N PRO A 129 0.20 -4.50 -3.91
CA PRO A 129 0.93 -5.57 -3.22
C PRO A 129 0.40 -6.97 -3.57
N VAL A 130 -0.88 -7.13 -3.93
CA VAL A 130 -1.40 -8.42 -4.43
C VAL A 130 -0.74 -8.79 -5.76
N ILE A 131 -0.65 -7.85 -6.71
CA ILE A 131 0.05 -8.06 -7.99
C ILE A 131 1.52 -8.42 -7.73
N LEU A 132 2.19 -7.69 -6.84
CA LEU A 132 3.58 -7.98 -6.47
C LEU A 132 3.74 -9.37 -5.85
N ALA A 133 2.84 -9.78 -4.96
CA ALA A 133 2.87 -11.11 -4.35
C ALA A 133 2.76 -12.22 -5.42
N VAL A 134 1.91 -12.04 -6.43
CA VAL A 134 1.78 -12.97 -7.57
C VAL A 134 3.07 -12.98 -8.40
N ILE A 135 3.68 -11.82 -8.68
CA ILE A 135 4.95 -11.73 -9.41
C ILE A 135 6.06 -12.46 -8.65
N PHE A 136 6.19 -12.21 -7.34
CA PHE A 136 7.22 -12.89 -6.53
C PHE A 136 6.96 -14.39 -6.39
N LEU A 137 5.70 -14.82 -6.35
CA LEU A 137 5.34 -16.24 -6.41
C LEU A 137 5.82 -16.85 -7.73
N ALA A 138 5.54 -16.21 -8.86
CA ALA A 138 5.98 -16.68 -10.18
C ALA A 138 7.51 -16.74 -10.27
N LEU A 139 8.22 -15.69 -9.82
CA LEU A 139 9.68 -15.67 -9.79
C LEU A 139 10.25 -16.80 -8.91
N TRP A 140 9.64 -17.04 -7.76
CA TRP A 140 10.06 -18.12 -6.86
C TRP A 140 9.83 -19.51 -7.48
N LEU A 141 8.71 -19.71 -8.19
CA LEU A 141 8.43 -20.96 -8.91
C LEU A 141 9.42 -21.20 -10.07
N VAL A 142 9.77 -20.15 -10.81
CA VAL A 142 10.77 -20.24 -11.90
C VAL A 142 12.16 -20.54 -11.34
N GLN A 143 12.56 -19.86 -10.26
CA GLN A 143 13.87 -20.07 -9.63
C GLN A 143 14.00 -21.47 -9.02
N ARG A 144 12.91 -22.07 -8.53
CA ARG A 144 12.92 -23.47 -8.07
C ARG A 144 13.20 -24.47 -9.19
N ARG A 145 12.97 -24.11 -10.46
CA ARG A 145 13.18 -24.98 -11.63
C ARG A 145 14.55 -24.83 -12.27
N SER A 146 15.26 -23.73 -12.01
CA SER A 146 16.63 -23.53 -12.48
C SER A 146 17.61 -23.87 -11.36
N PRO A 147 18.35 -25.01 -11.44
CA PRO A 147 19.41 -25.27 -10.49
C PRO A 147 20.41 -24.12 -10.55
N ALA A 148 20.89 -23.68 -9.39
CA ALA A 148 21.85 -22.60 -9.26
C ALA A 148 23.04 -22.85 -10.20
N THR A 149 23.26 -21.96 -11.18
CA THR A 149 24.57 -21.88 -11.83
C THR A 149 25.58 -21.47 -10.75
N PRO A 150 26.62 -22.28 -10.48
CA PRO A 150 27.67 -21.91 -9.55
C PRO A 150 28.32 -20.62 -10.05
N HIS A 151 28.23 -19.55 -9.27
CA HIS A 151 28.98 -18.33 -9.55
C HIS A 151 30.40 -18.54 -9.01
N ALA A 152 31.35 -18.71 -9.94
CA ALA A 152 32.80 -18.66 -9.71
C ALA A 152 33.29 -17.22 -9.51
#